data_AF-A0A1Q7Z5U3-F1
#
_entry.id   AF-A0A1Q7Z5U3-F1
#
_cell.length_a   1.000
_cell.length_b   1.000
_cell.length_c   1.000
_cell.angle_alpha   90.00
_cell.angle_beta   90.00
_cell.angle_gamma   90.00
#
_symmetry.space_group_name_H-M   'P 1'
#
loop_
_entity.id
_entity.type
_entity.pdbx_description
1 polymer ?
#
loop_
_entity_poly.entity_id
_entity_poly.type
_entity_poly.pdbx_seq_one_letter_code
_entity_poly.pdbx_strand_id
1 'polypeptide(L)'
;MSGSVERVLAAALFLAAAGARADVFSPGPLAESHADLEGLKNCTKCHVAGNKLSNDTCLACHKPTKKDIVEHKGIHGHLPPPELTCQKCHPEHLGRDADLLWGPKGQKGFDHAKTGYPLKGKHAEVKCADCHNDRLIRDPAVRAARAKKPKQVTFLGLPTQCAQCHFDEHRGQLSSKCEKCHSEVSWKATPRFSHAKTNFPLLGKHADVKCEKCHPSVKDEKAHADAPMPPYSETFMRMSPLAHAACTDCHKDPHEGRLGANCTACHTENDWKEIKGVSGERAFHEKTRYPLRGAHTTVDCKSCHGPFPGIRAVFKGLKFDHCTDCHVDAHLGELGSPPRACDSCHSLAAFRPAIYEPAAHKQYPLEGGHFATPCSGCHRPDAALESRAVPIRAFLEKRRRKDRVVLTRFLVPGDTRRCDTCHADTHRGQFAARVKQAGCADCHRVASFAQVNFDHNRESSFRLTGAHENAACIGCHGVDLSGVVRYKPLPADCASCHTDVHAAQFADARTRTTDCARCHTTTDWKGTTFKHWPPFTNFVLDGKHESVECAACHPEVNVGGGARTIHYRGIPTTCAGCHFDVHRGAFRGFTGGFTP
;
A
#
# COMPACT_ATOMS: atom_id res chain seq x y z
N MET A 1 -21.75 74.58 74.47
CA MET A 1 -21.57 73.58 73.39
C MET A 1 -21.51 74.38 72.09
N SER A 2 -20.42 75.12 71.86
CA SER A 2 -19.15 74.69 71.22
C SER A 2 -19.38 74.41 69.74
N GLY A 3 -18.84 75.14 68.77
CA GLY A 3 -17.93 76.29 68.75
C GLY A 3 -18.04 76.96 67.37
N SER A 4 -17.91 78.29 67.26
CA SER A 4 -16.63 79.01 67.04
C SER A 4 -16.17 78.84 65.59
N VAL A 5 -15.86 79.84 64.74
CA VAL A 5 -15.09 81.09 64.88
C VAL A 5 -15.40 81.90 63.59
N GLU A 6 -15.92 83.12 63.62
CA GLU A 6 -15.26 84.43 63.81
C GLU A 6 -14.44 84.96 62.60
N ARG A 7 -14.70 86.25 62.28
CA ARG A 7 -13.84 87.29 61.64
C ARG A 7 -13.93 87.51 60.12
N VAL A 8 -13.92 88.72 59.55
CA VAL A 8 -14.18 90.15 59.88
C VAL A 8 -13.57 90.98 58.71
N LEU A 9 -14.12 92.19 58.47
CA LEU A 9 -13.69 93.31 57.57
C LEU A 9 -14.27 93.27 56.14
N ALA A 10 -15.21 94.16 55.78
CA ALA A 10 -15.08 95.62 55.53
C ALA A 10 -14.27 95.89 54.25
N ALA A 11 -14.57 96.83 53.37
CA ALA A 11 -15.66 97.77 53.15
C ALA A 11 -15.39 98.41 51.77
N ALA A 12 -16.33 99.25 51.33
CA ALA A 12 -16.16 100.39 50.42
C ALA A 12 -16.29 100.18 48.90
N LEU A 13 -17.35 100.83 48.41
CA LEU A 13 -17.40 101.74 47.25
C LEU A 13 -16.83 101.24 45.92
N PHE A 14 -17.69 101.21 44.89
CA PHE A 14 -17.78 102.33 43.94
C PHE A 14 -19.03 102.15 43.06
N LEU A 15 -19.99 103.07 43.23
CA LEU A 15 -20.95 103.38 42.19
C LEU A 15 -20.17 103.99 41.02
N ALA A 16 -19.91 103.17 40.00
CA ALA A 16 -19.59 103.65 38.67
C ALA A 16 -20.69 103.14 37.72
N ALA A 17 -21.56 104.06 37.33
CA ALA A 17 -22.48 103.86 36.23
C ALA A 17 -21.66 103.53 34.96
N ALA A 18 -21.74 102.29 34.48
CA ALA A 18 -21.40 101.94 33.13
C ALA A 18 -22.71 101.56 32.43
N GLY A 19 -23.14 102.43 31.52
CA GLY A 19 -24.45 102.39 30.89
C GLY A 19 -24.73 101.06 30.21
N ALA A 20 -25.89 100.49 30.52
CA ALA A 20 -26.57 99.58 29.62
C ALA A 20 -26.93 100.37 28.36
N ARG A 21 -26.04 100.38 27.36
CA ARG A 21 -26.45 100.63 25.99
C ARG A 21 -27.32 99.46 25.58
N ALA A 22 -28.63 99.71 25.53
CA ALA A 22 -29.53 98.87 24.77
C ALA A 22 -29.11 98.96 23.29
N ASP A 23 -28.48 97.92 22.78
CA ASP A 23 -28.28 97.71 21.35
C ASP A 23 -29.63 97.40 20.69
N VAL A 24 -30.44 98.44 20.45
CA VAL A 24 -31.77 98.32 19.82
C VAL A 24 -31.68 97.87 18.34
N PHE A 25 -30.48 97.86 17.74
CA PHE A 25 -30.30 97.55 16.31
C PHE A 25 -29.30 96.42 15.99
N SER A 26 -28.64 95.81 16.98
CA SER A 26 -27.69 94.72 16.73
C SER A 26 -27.84 93.60 17.78
N PRO A 27 -28.35 92.41 17.42
CA PRO A 27 -28.62 91.32 18.37
C PRO A 27 -27.38 90.67 19.01
N GLY A 28 -26.18 91.19 18.73
CA GLY A 28 -24.89 90.60 19.09
C GLY A 28 -23.96 90.42 17.88
N PRO A 29 -22.66 90.16 18.09
CA PRO A 29 -21.72 89.93 17.01
C PRO A 29 -22.07 88.68 16.20
N LEU A 30 -21.81 88.73 14.88
CA LEU A 30 -21.96 87.56 14.01
C LEU A 30 -20.84 86.54 14.29
N ALA A 31 -21.11 85.28 14.02
CA ALA A 31 -20.10 84.22 14.01
C ALA A 31 -18.96 84.56 13.05
N GLU A 32 -17.76 84.06 13.35
CA GLU A 32 -16.54 84.35 12.57
C GLU A 32 -16.74 84.13 11.06
N SER A 33 -17.47 83.09 10.67
CA SER A 33 -17.74 82.79 9.26
C SER A 33 -18.57 83.83 8.50
N HIS A 34 -19.30 84.68 9.23
CA HIS A 34 -20.10 85.79 8.69
C HIS A 34 -19.62 87.16 9.18
N ALA A 35 -18.43 87.26 9.80
CA ALA A 35 -17.89 88.53 10.29
C ALA A 35 -17.81 89.61 9.20
N ASP A 36 -17.51 89.20 7.95
CA ASP A 36 -17.47 90.06 6.76
C ASP A 36 -18.83 90.71 6.42
N LEU A 37 -19.94 90.23 6.99
CA LEU A 37 -21.31 90.71 6.75
C LEU A 37 -21.80 91.68 7.83
N GLU A 38 -20.97 92.03 8.81
CA GLU A 38 -21.36 92.98 9.85
C GLU A 38 -21.54 94.41 9.34
N GLY A 39 -22.26 95.21 10.12
CA GLY A 39 -22.50 96.64 9.87
C GLY A 39 -23.94 96.94 9.47
N LEU A 40 -24.40 98.14 9.85
CA LEU A 40 -25.80 98.56 9.75
C LEU A 40 -26.38 98.52 8.31
N LYS A 41 -25.53 98.58 7.29
CA LYS A 41 -25.94 98.51 5.87
C LYS A 41 -26.15 97.09 5.36
N ASN A 42 -25.75 96.07 6.12
CA ASN A 42 -25.72 94.68 5.67
C ASN A 42 -26.87 93.83 6.23
N CYS A 43 -27.71 94.35 7.14
CA CYS A 43 -28.80 93.60 7.78
C CYS A 43 -29.79 93.01 6.75
N THR A 44 -30.08 93.73 5.66
CA THR A 44 -30.98 93.28 4.58
C THR A 44 -30.40 92.19 3.69
N LYS A 45 -29.11 91.87 3.84
CA LYS A 45 -28.49 90.72 3.15
C LYS A 45 -28.95 89.39 3.73
N CYS A 46 -29.53 89.38 4.93
CA CYS A 46 -30.09 88.19 5.57
C CYS A 46 -31.61 88.34 5.84
N HIS A 47 -32.05 89.54 6.21
CA HIS A 47 -33.44 89.82 6.58
C HIS A 47 -34.25 90.41 5.43
N VAL A 48 -35.39 89.78 5.10
CA VAL A 48 -36.27 90.20 3.99
C VAL A 48 -37.29 91.27 4.39
N ALA A 49 -37.77 91.26 5.65
CA ALA A 49 -38.67 92.27 6.22
C ALA A 49 -38.67 92.19 7.75
N GLY A 50 -38.17 93.22 8.44
CA GLY A 50 -37.99 93.21 9.90
C GLY A 50 -37.08 92.05 10.36
N ASN A 51 -37.36 91.45 11.51
CA ASN A 51 -36.56 90.32 12.04
C ASN A 51 -36.80 88.97 11.32
N LYS A 52 -37.47 88.93 10.15
CA LYS A 52 -37.77 87.68 9.43
C LYS A 52 -36.64 87.27 8.48
N LEU A 53 -36.25 86.00 8.56
CA LEU A 53 -35.27 85.34 7.68
C LEU A 53 -35.97 84.49 6.62
N SER A 54 -35.34 84.36 5.44
CA SER A 54 -35.76 83.45 4.37
C SER A 54 -34.60 82.50 4.03
N ASN A 55 -34.92 81.22 3.83
CA ASN A 55 -33.94 80.24 3.36
C ASN A 55 -33.34 80.62 2.00
N ASP A 56 -34.12 81.22 1.11
CA ASP A 56 -33.64 81.63 -0.22
C ASP A 56 -32.52 82.65 -0.13
N THR A 57 -32.58 83.53 0.88
CA THR A 57 -31.52 84.52 1.16
C THR A 57 -30.23 83.83 1.59
N CYS A 58 -30.30 82.82 2.48
CA CYS A 58 -29.15 82.02 2.85
C CYS A 58 -28.59 81.26 1.64
N LEU A 59 -29.45 80.60 0.87
CA LEU A 59 -29.08 79.74 -0.26
C LEU A 59 -28.55 80.52 -1.48
N ALA A 60 -28.80 81.84 -1.56
CA ALA A 60 -28.20 82.71 -2.58
C ALA A 60 -26.67 82.77 -2.46
N CYS A 61 -26.15 82.77 -1.22
CA CYS A 61 -24.72 82.72 -0.91
C CYS A 61 -24.24 81.27 -0.75
N HIS A 62 -25.02 80.41 -0.09
CA HIS A 62 -24.70 78.99 0.13
C HIS A 62 -25.09 78.09 -1.06
N LYS A 63 -24.56 78.42 -2.24
CA LYS A 63 -24.85 77.72 -3.50
C LYS A 63 -24.58 76.21 -3.46
N PRO A 64 -23.48 75.70 -2.84
CA PRO A 64 -23.27 74.26 -2.71
C PRO A 64 -24.37 73.58 -1.88
N THR A 65 -24.78 74.19 -0.77
CA THR A 65 -25.90 73.67 0.05
C THR A 65 -27.21 73.67 -0.72
N LYS A 66 -27.49 74.73 -1.49
CA LYS A 66 -28.68 74.80 -2.36
C LYS A 66 -28.71 73.63 -3.34
N LYS A 67 -27.56 73.33 -3.96
CA LYS A 67 -27.40 72.20 -4.87
C LYS A 67 -27.66 70.88 -4.15
N ASP A 68 -27.05 70.65 -3.00
CA ASP A 68 -27.23 69.41 -2.23
C ASP A 68 -28.68 69.19 -1.78
N ILE A 69 -29.41 70.27 -1.43
CA ILE A 69 -30.85 70.19 -1.12
C ILE A 69 -31.64 69.69 -2.34
N VAL A 70 -31.41 70.31 -3.50
CA VAL A 70 -32.11 69.96 -4.76
C VAL A 70 -31.74 68.55 -5.25
N GLU A 71 -30.49 68.14 -5.06
CA GLU A 71 -29.99 66.83 -5.49
C GLU A 71 -30.20 65.72 -4.44
N HIS A 72 -30.85 66.03 -3.32
CA HIS A 72 -31.06 65.11 -2.20
C HIS A 72 -29.75 64.47 -1.69
N LYS A 73 -28.72 65.29 -1.49
CA LYS A 73 -27.39 64.86 -1.02
C LYS A 73 -27.06 65.38 0.37
N GLY A 74 -26.28 64.59 1.10
CA GLY A 74 -25.81 64.95 2.45
C GLY A 74 -26.97 65.16 3.42
N ILE A 75 -26.69 65.79 4.56
CA ILE A 75 -27.73 66.04 5.57
C ILE A 75 -28.84 66.97 5.03
N HIS A 76 -28.47 68.09 4.40
CA HIS A 76 -29.45 69.08 3.95
C HIS A 76 -30.41 68.54 2.88
N GLY A 77 -29.97 67.67 1.98
CA GLY A 77 -30.86 67.04 0.99
C GLY A 77 -31.78 65.95 1.53
N HIS A 78 -31.47 65.39 2.70
CA HIS A 78 -32.26 64.33 3.36
C HIS A 78 -33.15 64.86 4.49
N LEU A 79 -33.06 66.15 4.84
CA LEU A 79 -33.98 66.76 5.80
C LEU A 79 -35.36 66.96 5.18
N PRO A 80 -36.45 66.67 5.90
CA PRO A 80 -37.80 66.93 5.40
C PRO A 80 -38.07 68.45 5.33
N PRO A 81 -38.95 68.92 4.43
CA PRO A 81 -39.21 70.35 4.22
C PRO A 81 -39.50 71.17 5.50
N PRO A 82 -40.26 70.67 6.50
CA PRO A 82 -40.49 71.39 7.75
C PRO A 82 -39.25 71.60 8.64
N GLU A 83 -38.24 70.74 8.49
CA GLU A 83 -36.96 70.80 9.21
C GLU A 83 -35.91 71.63 8.46
N LEU A 84 -36.09 71.85 7.15
CA LEU A 84 -35.29 72.78 6.34
C LEU A 84 -35.63 74.23 6.66
N THR A 85 -35.38 74.67 7.88
CA THR A 85 -35.44 76.07 8.30
C THR A 85 -34.06 76.45 8.82
N CYS A 86 -33.24 77.09 7.98
CA CYS A 86 -31.78 77.22 8.21
C CYS A 86 -31.44 77.74 9.61
N GLN A 87 -32.13 78.79 10.06
CA GLN A 87 -31.91 79.44 11.35
C GLN A 87 -32.29 78.61 12.57
N LYS A 88 -33.08 77.54 12.42
CA LYS A 88 -33.38 76.63 13.55
C LYS A 88 -32.15 75.81 13.94
N CYS A 89 -31.27 75.51 12.98
CA CYS A 89 -30.06 74.71 13.20
C CYS A 89 -28.79 75.57 13.17
N HIS A 90 -28.79 76.66 12.41
CA HIS A 90 -27.69 77.62 12.28
C HIS A 90 -28.10 78.99 12.86
N PRO A 91 -28.33 79.10 14.18
CA PRO A 91 -28.65 80.36 14.82
C PRO A 91 -27.43 81.30 14.79
N GLU A 92 -27.67 82.53 14.36
CA GLU A 92 -26.65 83.57 14.23
C GLU A 92 -26.81 84.63 15.34
N HIS A 93 -25.85 85.55 15.47
CA HIS A 93 -25.73 86.56 16.54
C HIS A 93 -25.35 86.00 17.91
N LEU A 94 -24.74 84.81 17.94
CA LEU A 94 -24.30 84.16 19.17
C LEU A 94 -22.84 84.50 19.53
N GLY A 95 -22.20 85.42 18.79
CA GLY A 95 -20.82 85.84 18.97
C GLY A 95 -19.82 85.12 18.06
N ARG A 96 -18.58 85.62 18.05
CA ARG A 96 -17.52 85.19 17.12
C ARG A 96 -17.22 83.71 17.15
N ASP A 97 -17.21 83.14 18.35
CA ASP A 97 -16.87 81.73 18.60
C ASP A 97 -18.08 80.79 18.44
N ALA A 98 -19.24 81.30 18.01
CA ALA A 98 -20.43 80.49 17.82
C ALA A 98 -20.21 79.42 16.75
N ASP A 99 -20.41 78.16 17.14
CA ASP A 99 -20.35 77.03 16.24
C ASP A 99 -21.64 76.93 15.43
N LEU A 100 -21.58 77.43 14.20
CA LEU A 100 -22.68 77.30 13.26
C LEU A 100 -22.74 75.93 12.60
N LEU A 101 -21.70 75.09 12.67
CA LEU A 101 -21.67 73.82 11.94
C LEU A 101 -22.27 72.69 12.78
N TRP A 102 -21.91 72.65 14.06
CA TRP A 102 -22.32 71.60 14.96
C TRP A 102 -23.36 72.15 15.94
N GLY A 103 -24.54 71.51 15.96
CA GLY A 103 -25.55 71.82 16.97
C GLY A 103 -25.09 71.47 18.39
N PRO A 104 -25.98 71.54 19.39
CA PRO A 104 -25.62 71.42 20.81
C PRO A 104 -24.94 70.11 21.23
N LYS A 105 -24.99 69.06 20.39
CA LYS A 105 -24.33 67.77 20.61
C LYS A 105 -22.89 67.70 20.08
N GLY A 106 -22.41 68.75 19.40
CA GLY A 106 -21.08 68.82 18.82
C GLY A 106 -20.82 67.75 17.75
N GLN A 107 -19.58 67.72 17.25
CA GLN A 107 -19.14 66.78 16.21
C GLN A 107 -19.28 65.30 16.62
N LYS A 108 -19.00 64.96 17.89
CA LYS A 108 -19.05 63.57 18.39
C LYS A 108 -20.46 62.99 18.40
N GLY A 109 -21.49 63.84 18.51
CA GLY A 109 -22.89 63.43 18.52
C GLY A 109 -23.55 63.42 17.14
N PHE A 110 -22.79 63.66 16.06
CA PHE A 110 -23.33 63.69 14.71
C PHE A 110 -23.65 62.28 14.19
N ASP A 111 -24.86 62.09 13.71
CA ASP A 111 -25.33 60.82 13.15
C ASP A 111 -25.20 60.81 11.62
N HIS A 112 -24.27 60.01 11.12
CA HIS A 112 -23.99 59.90 9.69
C HIS A 112 -25.14 59.23 8.92
N ALA A 113 -26.04 58.48 9.57
CA ALA A 113 -27.21 57.90 8.91
C ALA A 113 -28.14 58.97 8.31
N LYS A 114 -28.13 60.19 8.88
CA LYS A 114 -28.92 61.34 8.40
C LYS A 114 -28.41 61.92 7.08
N THR A 115 -27.24 61.50 6.61
CA THR A 115 -26.64 62.02 5.36
C THR A 115 -27.04 61.21 4.12
N GLY A 116 -27.75 60.09 4.30
CA GLY A 116 -27.98 59.08 3.25
C GLY A 116 -26.80 58.12 3.05
N TYR A 117 -25.69 58.28 3.79
CA TYR A 117 -24.52 57.40 3.76
C TYR A 117 -24.18 56.91 5.17
N PRO A 118 -24.85 55.86 5.69
CA PRO A 118 -24.53 55.33 7.02
C PRO A 118 -23.13 54.68 7.02
N LEU A 119 -22.29 55.07 7.97
CA LEU A 119 -20.96 54.47 8.14
C LEU A 119 -21.11 53.06 8.71
N LYS A 120 -20.65 52.06 7.95
CA LYS A 120 -20.71 50.64 8.31
C LYS A 120 -19.32 50.03 8.37
N GLY A 121 -19.17 49.01 9.20
CA GLY A 121 -17.91 48.29 9.36
C GLY A 121 -16.78 49.23 9.76
N LYS A 122 -15.64 49.11 9.09
CA LYS A 122 -14.45 49.90 9.43
C LYS A 122 -14.61 51.40 9.19
N HIS A 123 -15.53 51.83 8.33
CA HIS A 123 -15.81 53.25 8.12
C HIS A 123 -16.37 53.95 9.38
N ALA A 124 -17.02 53.23 10.29
CA ALA A 124 -17.54 53.80 11.53
C ALA A 124 -16.43 54.17 12.55
N GLU A 125 -15.22 53.61 12.39
CA GLU A 125 -14.08 53.84 13.27
C GLU A 125 -13.15 54.97 12.77
N VAL A 126 -13.39 55.49 11.56
CA VAL A 126 -12.51 56.45 10.88
C VAL A 126 -12.77 57.89 11.35
N LYS A 127 -11.72 58.71 11.45
CA LYS A 127 -11.87 60.12 11.85
C LYS A 127 -12.47 60.93 10.71
N CYS A 128 -13.24 61.97 11.04
CA CYS A 128 -13.91 62.82 10.04
C CYS A 128 -12.94 63.39 8.99
N ALA A 129 -11.73 63.80 9.39
CA ALA A 129 -10.73 64.42 8.51
C ALA A 129 -10.11 63.43 7.49
N ASP A 130 -10.13 62.13 7.78
CA ASP A 130 -9.56 61.11 6.89
C ASP A 130 -10.43 60.94 5.63
N CYS A 131 -11.73 61.23 5.73
CA CYS A 131 -12.66 61.28 4.62
C CYS A 131 -12.85 62.71 4.09
N HIS A 132 -13.12 63.68 4.97
CA HIS A 132 -13.45 65.05 4.59
C HIS A 132 -12.20 65.92 4.42
N ASN A 133 -11.48 65.68 3.31
CA ASN A 133 -10.29 66.43 2.92
C ASN A 133 -10.30 66.79 1.43
N ASP A 134 -9.46 67.74 1.05
CA ASP A 134 -9.43 68.30 -0.32
C ASP A 134 -9.10 67.26 -1.40
N ARG A 135 -8.40 66.17 -1.04
CA ARG A 135 -8.07 65.08 -1.97
C ARG A 135 -9.32 64.29 -2.39
N LEU A 136 -10.28 64.08 -1.49
CA LEU A 136 -11.45 63.24 -1.72
C LEU A 136 -12.70 64.00 -2.19
N ILE A 137 -12.68 65.34 -2.14
CA ILE A 137 -13.78 66.15 -2.64
C ILE A 137 -13.76 66.15 -4.16
N ARG A 138 -14.84 65.67 -4.76
CA ARG A 138 -14.98 65.57 -6.23
C ARG A 138 -16.00 66.53 -6.80
N ASP A 139 -16.88 67.11 -5.97
CA ASP A 139 -17.87 68.07 -6.46
C ASP A 139 -17.22 69.39 -6.92
N PRO A 140 -17.38 69.79 -8.20
CA PRO A 140 -16.74 70.99 -8.74
C PRO A 140 -17.17 72.29 -8.05
N ALA A 141 -18.44 72.39 -7.62
CA ALA A 141 -18.97 73.59 -6.98
C ALA A 141 -18.41 73.75 -5.57
N VAL A 142 -18.27 72.64 -4.83
CA VAL A 142 -17.63 72.64 -3.51
C VAL A 142 -16.14 72.97 -3.61
N ARG A 143 -15.42 72.41 -4.58
CA ARG A 143 -14.00 72.72 -4.80
C ARG A 143 -13.78 74.19 -5.15
N ALA A 144 -14.61 74.74 -6.04
CA ALA A 144 -14.56 76.16 -6.40
C ALA A 144 -14.85 77.08 -5.20
N ALA A 145 -15.77 76.68 -4.31
CA ALA A 145 -16.05 77.41 -3.07
C ALA A 145 -14.86 77.36 -2.10
N ARG A 146 -14.27 76.18 -1.88
CA ARG A 146 -13.09 76.02 -1.02
C ARG A 146 -11.88 76.81 -1.51
N ALA A 147 -11.64 76.84 -2.82
CA ALA A 147 -10.52 77.60 -3.39
C ALA A 147 -10.58 79.10 -3.05
N LYS A 148 -11.79 79.67 -2.86
CA LYS A 148 -11.98 81.08 -2.48
C LYS A 148 -11.82 81.32 -0.98
N LYS A 149 -12.08 80.32 -0.13
CA LYS A 149 -12.01 80.40 1.33
C LYS A 149 -11.33 79.13 1.89
N PRO A 150 -10.01 78.96 1.71
CA PRO A 150 -9.31 77.70 2.02
C PRO A 150 -9.27 77.36 3.51
N LYS A 151 -9.44 78.37 4.38
CA LYS A 151 -9.51 78.17 5.84
C LYS A 151 -10.87 77.66 6.33
N GLN A 152 -11.89 77.63 5.47
CA GLN A 152 -13.23 77.19 5.84
C GLN A 152 -13.35 75.67 5.73
N VAL A 153 -13.73 75.03 6.83
CA VAL A 153 -14.06 73.61 6.85
C VAL A 153 -15.39 73.39 6.13
N THR A 154 -15.46 72.39 5.26
CA THR A 154 -16.74 71.88 4.75
C THR A 154 -16.76 70.36 4.80
N PHE A 155 -17.96 69.80 4.87
CA PHE A 155 -18.23 68.36 4.85
C PHE A 155 -18.98 67.94 3.58
N LEU A 156 -19.15 68.86 2.63
CA LEU A 156 -19.86 68.63 1.38
C LEU A 156 -18.93 68.12 0.27
N GLY A 157 -19.52 67.55 -0.78
CA GLY A 157 -18.83 67.27 -2.04
C GLY A 157 -18.00 65.98 -2.11
N LEU A 158 -18.14 65.08 -1.12
CA LEU A 158 -17.59 63.73 -1.17
C LEU A 158 -18.48 62.81 -2.02
N PRO A 159 -17.89 61.88 -2.78
CA PRO A 159 -18.64 60.84 -3.47
C PRO A 159 -18.97 59.66 -2.56
N THR A 160 -19.98 58.87 -2.95
CA THR A 160 -20.41 57.66 -2.23
C THR A 160 -19.95 56.35 -2.88
N GLN A 161 -19.35 56.42 -4.07
CA GLN A 161 -18.88 55.25 -4.82
C GLN A 161 -17.49 54.83 -4.34
N CYS A 162 -17.30 53.53 -4.07
CA CYS A 162 -16.05 53.00 -3.50
C CYS A 162 -14.81 53.43 -4.28
N ALA A 163 -14.82 53.28 -5.61
CA ALA A 163 -13.68 53.58 -6.49
C ALA A 163 -13.29 55.07 -6.56
N GLN A 164 -14.14 55.98 -6.07
CA GLN A 164 -13.80 57.41 -6.04
C GLN A 164 -13.02 57.81 -4.78
N CYS A 165 -13.02 56.95 -3.77
CA CYS A 165 -12.25 57.11 -2.54
C CYS A 165 -11.12 56.07 -2.43
N HIS A 166 -11.36 54.84 -2.87
CA HIS A 166 -10.41 53.73 -2.79
C HIS A 166 -9.77 53.45 -4.14
N PHE A 167 -8.50 53.06 -4.09
CA PHE A 167 -7.80 52.51 -5.23
C PHE A 167 -8.30 51.09 -5.55
N ASP A 168 -8.42 50.77 -6.84
CA ASP A 168 -8.74 49.42 -7.29
C ASP A 168 -7.49 48.53 -7.26
N GLU A 169 -7.38 47.72 -6.20
CA GLU A 169 -6.25 46.80 -6.05
C GLU A 169 -6.17 45.75 -7.18
N HIS A 170 -7.21 45.59 -8.00
CA HIS A 170 -7.23 44.70 -9.17
C HIS A 170 -6.72 45.37 -10.45
N ARG A 171 -6.35 46.66 -10.42
CA ARG A 171 -5.78 47.41 -11.56
C ARG A 171 -6.69 47.42 -12.79
N GLY A 172 -8.00 47.48 -12.58
CA GLY A 172 -9.01 47.50 -13.63
C GLY A 172 -9.25 46.15 -14.31
N GLN A 173 -8.69 45.06 -13.80
CA GLN A 173 -8.95 43.72 -14.33
C GLN A 173 -10.37 43.23 -14.05
N LEU A 174 -11.05 43.82 -13.06
CA LEU A 174 -12.39 43.45 -12.62
C LEU A 174 -13.35 44.65 -12.73
N SER A 175 -14.64 44.39 -12.52
CA SER A 175 -15.66 45.43 -12.51
C SER A 175 -15.44 46.43 -11.37
N SER A 176 -15.75 47.72 -11.63
CA SER A 176 -15.74 48.80 -10.64
C SER A 176 -16.85 48.69 -9.57
N LYS A 177 -17.75 47.71 -9.66
CA LYS A 177 -18.79 47.41 -8.66
C LYS A 177 -18.23 46.52 -7.55
N CYS A 178 -17.38 47.10 -6.70
CA CYS A 178 -16.62 46.41 -5.64
C CYS A 178 -17.52 45.58 -4.71
N GLU A 179 -18.72 46.09 -4.41
CA GLU A 179 -19.71 45.51 -3.49
C GLU A 179 -20.26 44.14 -3.94
N LYS A 180 -20.09 43.79 -5.22
CA LYS A 180 -20.41 42.44 -5.71
C LYS A 180 -19.53 41.36 -5.11
N CYS A 181 -18.32 41.71 -4.68
CA CYS A 181 -17.33 40.78 -4.15
C CYS A 181 -16.92 41.14 -2.71
N HIS A 182 -16.64 42.41 -2.47
CA HIS A 182 -16.14 42.93 -1.20
C HIS A 182 -17.26 43.47 -0.32
N SER A 183 -17.00 43.56 0.98
CA SER A 183 -17.88 44.15 1.98
C SER A 183 -17.12 45.21 2.77
N GLU A 184 -17.78 46.31 3.12
CA GLU A 184 -17.23 47.35 3.99
C GLU A 184 -16.95 46.86 5.44
N VAL A 185 -17.48 45.69 5.80
CA VAL A 185 -17.22 45.00 7.07
C VAL A 185 -15.99 44.09 6.99
N SER A 186 -15.76 43.44 5.84
CA SER A 186 -14.64 42.51 5.63
C SER A 186 -14.17 42.59 4.19
N TRP A 187 -13.11 43.35 3.96
CA TRP A 187 -12.60 43.62 2.61
C TRP A 187 -11.80 42.45 2.03
N LYS A 188 -11.01 41.76 2.88
CA LYS A 188 -10.14 40.66 2.46
C LYS A 188 -10.90 39.37 2.16
N ALA A 189 -12.02 39.13 2.83
CA ALA A 189 -12.88 38.00 2.53
C ALA A 189 -13.82 38.38 1.39
N THR A 190 -13.81 37.59 0.31
CA THR A 190 -14.70 37.77 -0.84
C THR A 190 -15.72 36.63 -0.94
N PRO A 191 -16.57 36.40 0.08
CA PRO A 191 -17.49 35.25 0.10
C PRO A 191 -18.52 35.28 -1.02
N ARG A 192 -18.68 36.43 -1.70
CA ARG A 192 -19.64 36.62 -2.78
C ARG A 192 -19.08 36.22 -4.15
N PHE A 193 -17.76 36.03 -4.28
CA PHE A 193 -17.14 35.59 -5.52
C PHE A 193 -17.22 34.06 -5.66
N SER A 194 -17.53 33.58 -6.86
CA SER A 194 -17.60 32.15 -7.16
C SER A 194 -17.08 31.87 -8.56
N HIS A 195 -16.15 30.92 -8.67
CA HIS A 195 -15.64 30.42 -9.95
C HIS A 195 -16.70 29.69 -10.79
N ALA A 196 -17.82 29.25 -10.19
CA ALA A 196 -18.90 28.61 -10.94
C ALA A 196 -19.54 29.55 -11.99
N LYS A 197 -19.30 30.86 -11.90
CA LYS A 197 -19.82 31.88 -12.82
C LYS A 197 -18.79 32.36 -13.84
N THR A 198 -17.61 31.75 -13.90
CA THR A 198 -16.53 32.13 -14.82
C THR A 198 -16.39 31.11 -15.95
N ASN A 199 -15.53 31.40 -16.93
CA ASN A 199 -15.22 30.48 -18.03
C ASN A 199 -14.41 29.24 -17.58
N PHE A 200 -13.99 29.18 -16.31
CA PHE A 200 -13.29 28.05 -15.74
C PHE A 200 -13.89 27.72 -14.36
N PRO A 201 -14.99 26.94 -14.33
CA PRO A 201 -15.54 26.43 -13.09
C PRO A 201 -14.53 25.49 -12.42
N LEU A 202 -14.23 25.73 -11.14
CA LEU A 202 -13.32 24.87 -10.39
C LEU A 202 -14.04 23.56 -10.03
N LEU A 203 -13.78 22.51 -10.81
CA LEU A 203 -14.33 21.16 -10.61
C LEU A 203 -13.28 20.23 -9.98
N GLY A 204 -13.76 19.26 -9.20
CA GLY A 204 -12.91 18.28 -8.53
C GLY A 204 -11.84 18.94 -7.67
N LYS A 205 -10.59 18.51 -7.82
CA LYS A 205 -9.45 19.02 -7.03
C LYS A 205 -9.09 20.46 -7.33
N HIS A 206 -9.54 21.03 -8.45
CA HIS A 206 -9.30 22.44 -8.73
C HIS A 206 -10.00 23.36 -7.71
N ALA A 207 -11.09 22.90 -7.09
CA ALA A 207 -11.80 23.66 -6.06
C ALA A 207 -10.96 23.88 -4.78
N ASP A 208 -9.99 23.00 -4.52
CA ASP A 208 -9.10 23.06 -3.34
C ASP A 208 -7.83 23.90 -3.59
N VAL A 209 -7.61 24.36 -4.83
CA VAL A 209 -6.39 25.07 -5.22
C VAL A 209 -6.47 26.53 -4.79
N LYS A 210 -5.44 27.01 -4.08
CA LYS A 210 -5.31 28.43 -3.72
C LYS A 210 -5.23 29.31 -4.96
N CYS A 211 -5.90 30.47 -4.94
CA CYS A 211 -5.96 31.42 -6.06
C CYS A 211 -4.59 31.72 -6.68
N GLU A 212 -3.58 31.96 -5.86
CA GLU A 212 -2.21 32.32 -6.25
C GLU A 212 -1.49 31.27 -7.12
N LYS A 213 -1.96 30.02 -7.12
CA LYS A 213 -1.40 28.95 -7.96
C LYS A 213 -1.83 29.07 -9.42
N CYS A 214 -2.99 29.66 -9.66
CA CYS A 214 -3.47 29.95 -11.00
C CYS A 214 -3.21 31.41 -11.36
N HIS A 215 -3.47 32.32 -10.42
CA HIS A 215 -3.36 33.76 -10.58
C HIS A 215 -2.05 34.29 -9.99
N PRO A 216 -0.98 34.42 -10.79
CA PRO A 216 0.32 34.86 -10.28
C PRO A 216 0.28 36.33 -9.84
N SER A 217 1.03 36.65 -8.79
CA SER A 217 1.33 38.02 -8.43
C SER A 217 2.32 38.62 -9.41
N VAL A 218 1.94 39.72 -10.05
CA VAL A 218 2.76 40.46 -11.01
C VAL A 218 3.09 41.83 -10.43
N LYS A 219 4.26 42.37 -10.80
CA LYS A 219 4.65 43.73 -10.42
C LYS A 219 3.82 44.75 -11.20
N ASP A 220 3.39 45.78 -10.50
CA ASP A 220 2.74 46.92 -11.12
C ASP A 220 3.80 47.86 -11.69
N GLU A 221 3.77 48.04 -13.01
CA GLU A 221 4.71 48.92 -13.72
C GLU A 221 4.17 50.35 -13.85
N LYS A 222 2.91 50.60 -13.45
CA LYS A 222 2.27 51.92 -13.60
C LYS A 222 2.38 52.75 -12.32
N ALA A 223 2.75 54.01 -12.49
CA ALA A 223 2.66 55.01 -11.43
C ALA A 223 1.20 55.51 -11.31
N HIS A 224 0.55 55.24 -10.17
CA HIS A 224 -0.84 55.62 -9.90
C HIS A 224 -0.94 57.01 -9.26
N ALA A 225 -0.32 58.02 -9.88
CA ALA A 225 -0.20 59.36 -9.31
C ALA A 225 -1.56 60.07 -9.10
N ASP A 226 -2.53 59.80 -9.98
CA ASP A 226 -3.87 60.42 -9.93
C ASP A 226 -4.88 59.65 -9.07
N ALA A 227 -4.45 58.57 -8.41
CA ALA A 227 -5.34 57.74 -7.62
C ALA A 227 -5.88 58.48 -6.38
N PRO A 228 -7.17 58.27 -6.00
CA PRO A 228 -7.73 58.85 -4.77
C PRO A 228 -6.94 58.49 -3.51
N MET A 229 -6.38 57.29 -3.48
CA MET A 229 -5.46 56.80 -2.46
C MET A 229 -4.33 56.01 -3.12
N PRO A 230 -3.12 55.99 -2.53
CA PRO A 230 -2.03 55.17 -3.05
C PRO A 230 -2.38 53.68 -2.95
N PRO A 231 -1.83 52.83 -3.82
CA PRO A 231 -2.01 51.38 -3.73
C PRO A 231 -1.42 50.83 -2.43
N TYR A 232 -2.03 49.79 -1.89
CA TYR A 232 -1.53 49.10 -0.70
C TYR A 232 -0.32 48.19 -0.99
N SER A 233 -0.13 47.77 -2.23
CA SER A 233 0.99 46.92 -2.66
C SER A 233 1.50 47.32 -4.05
N GLU A 234 2.80 47.13 -4.29
CA GLU A 234 3.45 47.24 -5.61
C GLU A 234 3.18 46.03 -6.52
N THR A 235 2.55 44.99 -5.99
CA THR A 235 2.21 43.78 -6.75
C THR A 235 0.71 43.53 -6.69
N PHE A 236 0.15 42.95 -7.75
CA PHE A 236 -1.24 42.55 -7.79
C PHE A 236 -1.40 41.18 -8.42
N MET A 237 -2.47 40.49 -8.02
CA MET A 237 -2.80 39.18 -8.56
C MET A 237 -3.38 39.34 -9.97
N ARG A 238 -2.79 38.66 -10.96
CA ARG A 238 -3.31 38.68 -12.33
C ARG A 238 -4.58 37.83 -12.40
N MET A 239 -5.72 38.48 -12.59
CA MET A 239 -7.04 37.85 -12.71
C MET A 239 -7.42 37.57 -14.17
N SER A 240 -6.92 38.36 -15.13
CA SER A 240 -7.22 38.18 -16.57
C SER A 240 -6.20 38.91 -17.47
N PRO A 241 -5.89 38.39 -18.68
CA PRO A 241 -6.23 37.06 -19.20
C PRO A 241 -5.31 35.98 -18.62
N LEU A 242 -5.84 34.76 -18.47
CA LEU A 242 -5.08 33.55 -18.16
C LEU A 242 -5.37 32.48 -19.21
N ALA A 243 -4.33 31.81 -19.70
CA ALA A 243 -4.52 30.64 -20.56
C ALA A 243 -5.05 29.46 -19.72
N HIS A 244 -6.18 28.90 -20.13
CA HIS A 244 -6.87 27.80 -19.43
C HIS A 244 -7.67 26.90 -20.39
N ALA A 245 -7.39 26.97 -21.69
CA ALA A 245 -8.16 26.26 -22.72
C ALA A 245 -7.68 24.80 -22.85
N ALA A 246 -6.39 24.55 -22.62
CA ALA A 246 -5.82 23.21 -22.59
C ALA A 246 -5.33 22.87 -21.18
N CYS A 247 -5.44 21.59 -20.79
CA CYS A 247 -4.87 21.11 -19.53
C CYS A 247 -3.38 21.45 -19.42
N THR A 248 -2.68 21.50 -20.56
CA THR A 248 -1.25 21.80 -20.66
C THR A 248 -0.88 23.26 -20.40
N ASP A 249 -1.86 24.18 -20.38
CA ASP A 249 -1.62 25.58 -20.02
C ASP A 249 -1.20 25.72 -18.56
N CYS A 250 -1.58 24.74 -17.72
CA CYS A 250 -1.25 24.68 -16.30
C CYS A 250 -0.47 23.40 -15.91
N HIS A 251 -0.70 22.27 -16.59
CA HIS A 251 -0.09 20.99 -16.25
C HIS A 251 0.98 20.56 -17.26
N LYS A 252 2.11 20.06 -16.75
CA LYS A 252 3.11 19.43 -17.62
C LYS A 252 2.65 18.04 -18.03
N ASP A 253 2.58 17.77 -19.33
CA ASP A 253 2.23 16.44 -19.85
C ASP A 253 3.38 15.43 -19.62
N PRO A 254 3.19 14.38 -18.79
CA PRO A 254 4.20 13.34 -18.58
C PRO A 254 4.35 12.39 -19.79
N HIS A 255 3.41 12.40 -20.76
CA HIS A 255 3.45 11.55 -21.95
C HIS A 255 4.24 12.16 -23.10
N GLU A 256 4.65 13.42 -22.98
CA GLU A 256 5.38 14.19 -24.00
C GLU A 256 4.67 14.22 -25.36
N GLY A 257 3.35 14.44 -25.36
CA GLY A 257 2.50 14.60 -26.54
C GLY A 257 2.12 13.31 -27.27
N ARG A 258 2.59 12.14 -26.80
CA ARG A 258 2.39 10.86 -27.50
C ARG A 258 0.95 10.35 -27.53
N LEU A 259 0.08 10.85 -26.65
CA LEU A 259 -1.32 10.43 -26.52
C LEU A 259 -2.33 11.49 -26.99
N GLY A 260 -1.86 12.61 -27.56
CA GLY A 260 -2.70 13.73 -27.97
C GLY A 260 -3.13 14.63 -26.81
N ALA A 261 -3.92 15.67 -27.11
CA ALA A 261 -4.30 16.72 -26.17
C ALA A 261 -5.56 16.42 -25.34
N ASN A 262 -6.28 15.34 -25.65
CA ASN A 262 -7.53 14.99 -24.97
C ASN A 262 -7.26 14.23 -23.65
N CYS A 263 -6.71 14.92 -22.66
CA CYS A 263 -6.35 14.33 -21.37
C CYS A 263 -7.56 13.70 -20.66
N THR A 264 -8.75 14.28 -20.81
CA THR A 264 -10.00 13.84 -20.15
C THR A 264 -10.59 12.54 -20.73
N ALA A 265 -10.03 12.04 -21.84
CA ALA A 265 -10.29 10.68 -22.31
C ALA A 265 -9.82 9.63 -21.29
N CYS A 266 -8.76 9.92 -20.54
CA CYS A 266 -8.14 8.99 -19.60
C CYS A 266 -8.11 9.53 -18.17
N HIS A 267 -7.93 10.83 -17.95
CA HIS A 267 -7.83 11.41 -16.61
C HIS A 267 -9.15 12.08 -16.19
N THR A 268 -9.32 12.28 -14.88
CA THR A 268 -10.45 13.02 -14.29
C THR A 268 -9.95 14.27 -13.58
N GLU A 269 -10.82 15.27 -13.39
CA GLU A 269 -10.49 16.45 -12.57
C GLU A 269 -10.45 16.13 -11.06
N ASN A 270 -10.82 14.91 -10.64
CA ASN A 270 -10.85 14.47 -9.24
C ASN A 270 -9.50 13.92 -8.76
N ASP A 271 -8.78 13.18 -9.61
CA ASP A 271 -7.39 12.79 -9.36
C ASP A 271 -6.71 12.40 -10.69
N TRP A 272 -5.54 12.98 -10.97
CA TRP A 272 -4.74 12.59 -12.14
C TRP A 272 -4.24 11.14 -12.07
N LYS A 273 -4.09 10.59 -10.87
CA LYS A 273 -3.74 9.17 -10.65
C LYS A 273 -4.93 8.26 -10.88
N GLU A 274 -6.15 8.78 -10.78
CA GLU A 274 -7.36 8.06 -11.13
C GLU A 274 -7.56 8.16 -12.65
N ILE A 275 -7.12 7.11 -13.33
CA ILE A 275 -7.38 6.93 -14.75
C ILE A 275 -8.80 6.36 -14.89
N LYS A 276 -9.64 6.97 -15.72
CA LYS A 276 -10.96 6.43 -16.07
C LYS A 276 -10.78 4.98 -16.54
N GLY A 277 -11.54 4.05 -15.95
CA GLY A 277 -11.65 2.69 -16.45
C GLY A 277 -10.71 1.62 -15.88
N VAL A 278 -10.09 1.81 -14.70
CA VAL A 278 -9.23 0.78 -14.07
C VAL A 278 -9.99 -0.51 -13.69
N SER A 279 -11.33 -0.48 -13.69
CA SER A 279 -12.16 -1.69 -13.65
C SER A 279 -13.26 -1.62 -14.72
N GLY A 280 -12.85 -1.71 -15.99
CA GLY A 280 -13.79 -1.90 -17.11
C GLY A 280 -13.31 -1.43 -18.48
N GLU A 281 -12.31 -0.57 -18.58
CA GLU A 281 -12.04 0.17 -19.84
C GLU A 281 -10.54 0.23 -20.22
N ARG A 282 -9.84 -0.90 -20.10
CA ARG A 282 -8.75 -1.21 -21.06
C ARG A 282 -9.30 -1.48 -22.48
N ALA A 283 -10.59 -1.20 -22.72
CA ALA A 283 -11.30 -1.37 -23.97
C ALA A 283 -10.64 -0.68 -25.17
N PHE A 284 -9.81 0.35 -24.97
CA PHE A 284 -9.03 0.90 -26.08
C PHE A 284 -8.06 -0.15 -26.68
N HIS A 285 -7.53 -1.06 -25.87
CA HIS A 285 -6.70 -2.17 -26.38
C HIS A 285 -7.49 -3.13 -27.27
N GLU A 286 -8.82 -3.23 -27.13
CA GLU A 286 -9.68 -3.96 -28.08
C GLU A 286 -9.57 -3.39 -29.51
N LYS A 287 -9.29 -2.09 -29.61
CA LYS A 287 -9.10 -1.38 -30.88
C LYS A 287 -7.64 -1.36 -31.33
N THR A 288 -6.72 -1.94 -30.55
CA THR A 288 -5.31 -2.06 -30.92
C THR A 288 -5.02 -3.44 -31.49
N ARG A 289 -3.85 -3.60 -32.12
CA ARG A 289 -3.38 -4.90 -32.62
C ARG A 289 -3.06 -5.91 -31.51
N TYR A 290 -2.98 -5.47 -30.25
CA TYR A 290 -2.75 -6.35 -29.11
C TYR A 290 -3.87 -6.18 -28.07
N PRO A 291 -5.00 -6.87 -28.26
CA PRO A 291 -6.10 -6.85 -27.31
C PRO A 291 -5.70 -7.60 -26.03
N LEU A 292 -5.90 -6.98 -24.87
CA LEU A 292 -5.49 -7.57 -23.61
C LEU A 292 -6.47 -8.70 -23.22
N ARG A 293 -5.91 -9.89 -22.98
CA ARG A 293 -6.66 -11.12 -22.66
C ARG A 293 -6.02 -11.83 -21.48
N GLY A 294 -6.83 -12.55 -20.70
CA GLY A 294 -6.38 -13.32 -19.55
C GLY A 294 -5.63 -12.46 -18.52
N ALA A 295 -4.49 -12.92 -18.03
CA ALA A 295 -3.65 -12.24 -17.05
C ALA A 295 -3.16 -10.86 -17.51
N HIS A 296 -3.09 -10.59 -18.82
CA HIS A 296 -2.66 -9.28 -19.32
C HIS A 296 -3.67 -8.16 -19.03
N THR A 297 -4.90 -8.49 -18.65
CA THR A 297 -5.94 -7.50 -18.30
C THR A 297 -5.70 -6.83 -16.95
N THR A 298 -4.81 -7.37 -16.11
CA THR A 298 -4.51 -6.83 -14.77
C THR A 298 -3.07 -6.30 -14.64
N VAL A 299 -2.21 -6.52 -15.63
CA VAL A 299 -0.80 -6.06 -15.63
C VAL A 299 -0.73 -4.53 -15.71
N ASP A 300 0.13 -3.89 -14.91
CA ASP A 300 0.36 -2.44 -14.98
C ASP A 300 0.85 -1.98 -16.37
N CYS A 301 0.37 -0.83 -16.87
CA CYS A 301 0.76 -0.29 -18.19
C CYS A 301 2.28 -0.18 -18.36
N LYS A 302 2.98 0.25 -17.30
CA LYS A 302 4.44 0.42 -17.26
C LYS A 302 5.20 -0.89 -17.45
N SER A 303 4.60 -2.04 -17.16
CA SER A 303 5.24 -3.35 -17.33
C SER A 303 5.44 -3.73 -18.79
N CYS A 304 4.63 -3.15 -19.69
CA CYS A 304 4.76 -3.25 -21.13
C CYS A 304 5.43 -1.99 -21.72
N HIS A 305 4.90 -0.82 -21.38
CA HIS A 305 5.28 0.44 -22.01
C HIS A 305 6.50 1.13 -21.40
N GLY A 306 6.98 0.72 -20.22
CA GLY A 306 8.05 1.41 -19.51
C GLY A 306 7.56 2.69 -18.81
N PRO A 307 8.46 3.61 -18.43
CA PRO A 307 9.90 3.57 -18.65
C PRO A 307 10.59 2.51 -17.78
N PHE A 308 11.65 1.91 -18.31
CA PHE A 308 12.55 1.03 -17.56
C PHE A 308 13.89 1.75 -17.35
N PRO A 309 14.73 1.34 -16.39
CA PRO A 309 16.11 1.81 -16.28
C PRO A 309 16.83 1.89 -17.64
N GLY A 310 17.16 3.11 -18.08
CA GLY A 310 17.82 3.38 -19.37
C GLY A 310 16.95 3.24 -20.62
N ILE A 311 15.64 2.99 -20.49
CA ILE A 311 14.70 2.81 -21.62
C ILE A 311 13.49 3.73 -21.42
N ARG A 312 13.28 4.67 -22.36
CA ARG A 312 12.13 5.56 -22.36
C ARG A 312 10.83 4.79 -22.55
N ALA A 313 9.71 5.36 -22.11
CA ALA A 313 8.41 4.76 -22.34
C ALA A 313 8.08 4.73 -23.84
N VAL A 314 7.53 3.63 -24.33
CA VAL A 314 7.12 3.46 -25.72
C VAL A 314 5.66 3.03 -25.74
N PHE A 315 4.80 3.82 -26.38
CA PHE A 315 3.36 3.54 -26.48
C PHE A 315 2.93 3.07 -27.87
N LYS A 316 3.78 3.24 -28.90
CA LYS A 316 3.53 2.86 -30.28
C LYS A 316 4.68 2.02 -30.83
N GLY A 317 4.37 0.95 -31.56
CA GLY A 317 5.37 0.12 -32.24
C GLY A 317 6.07 -0.92 -31.37
N LEU A 318 5.50 -1.31 -30.23
CA LEU A 318 5.98 -2.50 -29.50
C LEU A 318 5.80 -3.74 -30.38
N LYS A 319 6.78 -4.64 -30.36
CA LYS A 319 6.63 -5.99 -30.90
C LYS A 319 5.76 -6.83 -29.95
N PHE A 320 4.86 -7.62 -30.50
CA PHE A 320 3.91 -8.44 -29.74
C PHE A 320 3.51 -9.73 -30.49
N ASP A 321 4.16 -10.04 -31.61
CA ASP A 321 3.77 -11.15 -32.48
C ASP A 321 4.12 -12.51 -31.84
N HIS A 322 5.13 -12.52 -30.96
CA HIS A 322 5.53 -13.71 -30.21
C HIS A 322 5.52 -13.45 -28.70
N CYS A 323 5.22 -14.47 -27.90
CA CYS A 323 5.34 -14.40 -26.44
C CYS A 323 6.73 -13.91 -26.02
N THR A 324 7.77 -14.30 -26.77
CA THR A 324 9.16 -13.95 -26.54
C THR A 324 9.52 -12.49 -26.82
N ASP A 325 8.67 -11.72 -27.50
CA ASP A 325 8.87 -10.28 -27.67
C ASP A 325 8.76 -9.53 -26.33
N CYS A 326 8.00 -10.11 -25.39
CA CYS A 326 7.78 -9.54 -24.06
C CYS A 326 8.31 -10.43 -22.93
N HIS A 327 8.22 -11.76 -23.06
CA HIS A 327 8.61 -12.72 -22.03
C HIS A 327 9.93 -13.40 -22.39
N VAL A 328 10.70 -13.77 -21.39
CA VAL A 328 11.90 -14.61 -21.59
C VAL A 328 11.50 -16.07 -21.46
N ASP A 329 12.20 -16.97 -22.15
CA ASP A 329 12.05 -18.39 -21.89
C ASP A 329 12.59 -18.73 -20.51
N ALA A 330 11.68 -19.08 -19.60
CA ALA A 330 12.04 -19.47 -18.23
C ALA A 330 12.75 -20.82 -18.17
N HIS A 331 12.65 -21.65 -19.22
CA HIS A 331 13.23 -23.00 -19.29
C HIS A 331 14.64 -23.00 -19.85
N LEU A 332 15.21 -21.82 -20.10
CA LEU A 332 16.60 -21.65 -20.52
C LEU A 332 16.95 -22.29 -21.86
N GLY A 333 15.97 -22.71 -22.67
CA GLY A 333 16.15 -23.46 -23.92
C GLY A 333 16.05 -24.98 -23.77
N GLU A 334 15.72 -25.49 -22.58
CA GLU A 334 15.55 -26.94 -22.33
C GLU A 334 14.35 -27.56 -23.07
N LEU A 335 13.47 -26.76 -23.66
CA LEU A 335 12.30 -27.23 -24.42
C LEU A 335 12.39 -26.93 -25.93
N GLY A 336 13.62 -26.76 -26.43
CA GLY A 336 13.90 -26.31 -27.79
C GLY A 336 13.89 -24.78 -27.92
N SER A 337 14.65 -24.24 -28.88
CA SER A 337 14.75 -22.79 -29.09
C SER A 337 14.46 -22.41 -30.55
N PRO A 338 13.40 -21.62 -30.82
CA PRO A 338 12.37 -21.21 -29.86
C PRO A 338 11.49 -22.42 -29.48
N PRO A 339 10.94 -22.48 -28.25
CA PRO A 339 9.92 -23.46 -27.91
C PRO A 339 8.75 -23.24 -28.87
N ARG A 340 8.40 -24.28 -29.64
CA ARG A 340 7.58 -24.17 -30.87
C ARG A 340 6.20 -23.51 -30.71
N ALA A 341 5.71 -23.36 -29.48
CA ALA A 341 4.44 -22.72 -29.13
C ALA A 341 4.33 -22.62 -27.60
N CYS A 342 4.57 -21.46 -26.96
CA CYS A 342 4.41 -21.33 -25.50
C CYS A 342 2.97 -21.66 -25.05
N ASP A 343 2.00 -21.38 -25.90
CA ASP A 343 0.57 -21.63 -25.75
C ASP A 343 0.17 -23.11 -25.83
N SER A 344 1.07 -24.00 -26.24
CA SER A 344 0.84 -25.45 -26.14
C SER A 344 0.89 -25.98 -24.71
N CYS A 345 1.59 -25.27 -23.82
CA CYS A 345 1.79 -25.65 -22.41
C CYS A 345 1.36 -24.55 -21.43
N HIS A 346 1.14 -23.32 -21.88
CA HIS A 346 0.73 -22.20 -21.04
C HIS A 346 -0.54 -21.55 -21.61
N SER A 347 -1.29 -20.84 -20.78
CA SER A 347 -2.48 -20.13 -21.23
C SER A 347 -2.35 -18.64 -20.96
N LEU A 348 -3.15 -17.84 -21.68
CA LEU A 348 -3.27 -16.43 -21.39
C LEU A 348 -3.87 -16.18 -20.00
N ALA A 349 -4.66 -17.11 -19.45
CA ALA A 349 -5.23 -16.99 -18.11
C ALA A 349 -4.15 -17.10 -17.02
N ALA A 350 -3.23 -18.07 -17.15
CA ALA A 350 -2.09 -18.23 -16.25
C ALA A 350 -0.96 -19.02 -16.92
N PHE A 351 0.28 -18.65 -16.60
CA PHE A 351 1.49 -19.40 -16.99
C PHE A 351 1.78 -20.61 -16.08
N ARG A 352 1.23 -20.63 -14.86
CA ARG A 352 1.40 -21.73 -13.91
C ARG A 352 0.04 -22.09 -13.28
N PRO A 353 -0.29 -23.39 -13.13
CA PRO A 353 0.47 -24.54 -13.62
C PRO A 353 0.49 -24.60 -15.16
N ALA A 354 1.44 -25.36 -15.73
CA ALA A 354 1.43 -25.64 -17.16
C ALA A 354 0.26 -26.58 -17.49
N ILE A 355 -0.38 -26.37 -18.63
CA ILE A 355 -1.39 -27.27 -19.20
C ILE A 355 -0.65 -28.39 -19.95
N TYR A 356 -0.28 -29.45 -19.22
CA TYR A 356 0.43 -30.59 -19.81
C TYR A 356 -0.17 -31.90 -19.32
N GLU A 357 -0.76 -32.66 -20.24
CA GLU A 357 -1.35 -33.96 -19.95
C GLU A 357 -0.29 -35.07 -20.01
N PRO A 358 -0.33 -36.09 -19.12
CA PRO A 358 0.62 -37.21 -19.15
C PRO A 358 0.69 -37.91 -20.52
N ALA A 359 -0.42 -37.97 -21.26
CA ALA A 359 -0.49 -38.53 -22.61
C ALA A 359 0.37 -37.78 -23.64
N ALA A 360 0.77 -36.54 -23.35
CA ALA A 360 1.65 -35.76 -24.21
C ALA A 360 3.14 -36.15 -24.08
N HIS A 361 3.51 -36.99 -23.11
CA HIS A 361 4.90 -37.39 -22.83
C HIS A 361 5.41 -38.49 -23.79
N LYS A 362 5.57 -38.14 -25.08
CA LYS A 362 5.85 -39.10 -26.16
C LYS A 362 7.24 -39.76 -26.13
N GLN A 363 8.24 -39.08 -25.57
CA GLN A 363 9.62 -39.60 -25.55
C GLN A 363 9.83 -40.70 -24.51
N TYR A 364 9.04 -40.70 -23.44
CA TYR A 364 9.04 -41.74 -22.42
C TYR A 364 7.61 -41.92 -21.89
N PRO A 365 6.85 -42.90 -22.38
CA PRO A 365 5.48 -43.13 -21.91
C PRO A 365 5.46 -43.31 -20.38
N LEU A 366 4.66 -42.48 -19.70
CA LEU A 366 4.52 -42.56 -18.25
C LEU A 366 3.58 -43.71 -17.90
N GLU A 367 4.15 -44.90 -17.74
CA GLU A 367 3.44 -46.14 -17.42
C GLU A 367 3.75 -46.62 -15.99
N GLY A 368 2.83 -47.39 -15.41
CA GLY A 368 3.02 -47.99 -14.09
C GLY A 368 3.27 -46.96 -12.99
N GLY A 369 4.30 -47.18 -12.17
CA GLY A 369 4.65 -46.25 -11.09
C GLY A 369 5.09 -44.85 -11.57
N HIS A 370 5.58 -44.74 -12.81
CA HIS A 370 6.00 -43.44 -13.38
C HIS A 370 4.82 -42.51 -13.65
N PHE A 371 3.64 -43.04 -13.96
CA PHE A 371 2.42 -42.26 -14.15
C PHE A 371 2.03 -41.46 -12.90
N ALA A 372 2.20 -42.07 -11.72
CA ALA A 372 1.89 -41.44 -10.44
C ALA A 372 3.05 -40.59 -9.87
N THR A 373 4.18 -40.51 -10.57
CA THR A 373 5.36 -39.77 -10.11
C THR A 373 5.25 -38.29 -10.50
N PRO A 374 5.43 -37.33 -9.58
CA PRO A 374 5.43 -35.91 -9.93
C PRO A 374 6.56 -35.60 -10.92
N CYS A 375 6.35 -34.67 -11.84
CA CYS A 375 7.33 -34.32 -12.87
C CYS A 375 8.72 -34.01 -12.31
N SER A 376 8.80 -33.39 -11.12
CA SER A 376 10.06 -33.07 -10.43
C SER A 376 10.86 -34.30 -9.97
N GLY A 377 10.22 -35.47 -9.86
CA GLY A 377 10.90 -36.74 -9.57
C GLY A 377 11.84 -37.18 -10.70
N CYS A 378 11.48 -36.84 -11.94
CA CYS A 378 12.25 -37.14 -13.15
C CYS A 378 13.01 -35.91 -13.66
N HIS A 379 12.35 -34.76 -13.75
CA HIS A 379 12.91 -33.48 -14.18
C HIS A 379 13.43 -32.71 -12.96
N ARG A 380 14.68 -32.99 -12.60
CA ARG A 380 15.31 -32.43 -11.40
C ARG A 380 15.99 -31.09 -11.69
N PRO A 381 16.14 -30.24 -10.66
CA PRO A 381 17.00 -29.07 -10.76
C PRO A 381 18.44 -29.46 -11.10
N ASP A 382 19.07 -28.72 -12.02
CA ASP A 382 20.46 -28.89 -12.41
C ASP A 382 21.19 -27.56 -12.29
N ALA A 383 22.20 -27.52 -11.41
CA ALA A 383 23.01 -26.33 -11.16
C ALA A 383 23.79 -25.89 -12.41
N ALA A 384 24.06 -26.77 -13.38
CA ALA A 384 24.73 -26.40 -14.63
C ALA A 384 23.93 -25.37 -15.45
N LEU A 385 22.61 -25.34 -15.27
CA LEU A 385 21.72 -24.38 -15.94
C LEU A 385 21.87 -22.95 -15.40
N GLU A 386 22.53 -22.75 -14.26
CA GLU A 386 22.71 -21.42 -13.65
C GLU A 386 23.47 -20.47 -14.59
N SER A 387 24.47 -20.98 -15.31
CA SER A 387 25.23 -20.21 -16.31
C SER A 387 24.34 -19.60 -17.40
N ARG A 388 23.26 -20.30 -17.80
CA ARG A 388 22.27 -19.82 -18.78
C ARG A 388 21.27 -18.85 -18.14
N ALA A 389 21.01 -18.97 -16.84
CA ALA A 389 20.06 -18.14 -16.11
C ALA A 389 20.57 -16.71 -15.83
N VAL A 390 21.87 -16.56 -15.55
CA VAL A 390 22.50 -15.27 -15.20
C VAL A 390 22.16 -14.13 -16.19
N PRO A 391 22.38 -14.27 -17.52
CA PRO A 391 22.08 -13.17 -18.45
C PRO A 391 20.58 -12.84 -18.52
N ILE A 392 19.70 -13.83 -18.35
CA ILE A 392 18.25 -13.64 -18.34
C ILE A 392 17.80 -12.91 -17.08
N ARG A 393 18.34 -13.26 -15.91
CA ARG A 393 18.07 -12.56 -14.65
C ARG A 393 18.48 -11.10 -14.71
N ALA A 394 19.66 -10.81 -15.23
CA ALA A 394 20.12 -9.43 -15.45
C ALA A 394 19.19 -8.65 -16.41
N PHE A 395 18.68 -9.31 -17.45
CA PHE A 395 17.69 -8.72 -18.36
C PHE A 395 16.35 -8.42 -17.65
N LEU A 396 15.86 -9.33 -16.81
CA LEU A 396 14.62 -9.18 -16.05
C LEU A 396 14.73 -8.06 -15.00
N GLU A 397 15.86 -8.00 -14.29
CA GLU A 397 16.15 -6.98 -13.29
C GLU A 397 16.13 -5.56 -13.90
N LYS A 398 16.78 -5.38 -15.07
CA LYS A 398 16.75 -4.12 -15.82
C LYS A 398 15.33 -3.67 -16.18
N ARG A 399 14.37 -4.58 -16.28
CA ARG A 399 12.94 -4.29 -16.54
C ARG A 399 12.06 -4.35 -15.30
N ARG A 400 12.67 -4.43 -14.11
CA ARG A 400 11.98 -4.58 -12.81
C ARG A 400 11.01 -5.77 -12.79
N ARG A 401 11.36 -6.85 -13.49
CA ARG A 401 10.57 -8.08 -13.53
C ARG A 401 11.10 -9.08 -12.52
N LYS A 402 10.18 -9.83 -11.90
CA LYS A 402 10.54 -10.87 -10.92
C LYS A 402 11.30 -11.99 -11.62
N ASP A 403 12.29 -12.55 -10.95
CA ASP A 403 12.91 -13.80 -11.38
C ASP A 403 11.88 -14.94 -11.36
N ARG A 404 11.80 -15.64 -12.48
CA ARG A 404 10.88 -16.74 -12.75
C ARG A 404 11.55 -17.87 -13.53
N VAL A 405 12.88 -17.80 -13.70
CA VAL A 405 13.66 -18.84 -14.37
C VAL A 405 13.55 -20.15 -13.59
N VAL A 406 13.46 -21.26 -14.31
CA VAL A 406 13.50 -22.61 -13.72
C VAL A 406 14.82 -23.27 -14.08
N LEU A 407 15.50 -23.81 -13.07
CA LEU A 407 16.73 -24.59 -13.25
C LEU A 407 16.42 -26.07 -13.45
N THR A 408 15.22 -26.40 -13.90
CA THR A 408 14.79 -27.78 -14.13
C THR A 408 15.33 -28.28 -15.45
N ARG A 409 15.99 -29.43 -15.44
CA ARG A 409 16.47 -30.10 -16.64
C ARG A 409 15.36 -30.92 -17.27
N PHE A 410 14.87 -30.47 -18.42
CA PHE A 410 13.86 -31.20 -19.19
C PHE A 410 14.49 -32.19 -20.17
N LEU A 411 15.68 -31.90 -20.68
CA LEU A 411 16.45 -32.81 -21.51
C LEU A 411 17.32 -33.71 -20.63
N VAL A 412 16.82 -34.91 -20.34
CA VAL A 412 17.57 -35.95 -19.63
C VAL A 412 18.67 -36.47 -20.57
N PRO A 413 19.96 -36.37 -20.20
CA PRO A 413 21.04 -36.90 -21.02
C PRO A 413 21.05 -38.43 -20.97
N GLY A 414 21.31 -39.07 -22.12
CA GLY A 414 21.39 -40.53 -22.22
C GLY A 414 20.13 -41.20 -22.78
N ASP A 415 20.12 -42.52 -22.80
CA ASP A 415 18.99 -43.31 -23.29
C ASP A 415 17.96 -43.51 -22.17
N THR A 416 16.82 -42.82 -22.26
CA THR A 416 15.75 -42.89 -21.25
C THR A 416 15.06 -44.26 -21.19
N ARG A 417 15.27 -45.15 -22.17
CA ARG A 417 14.76 -46.53 -22.13
C ARG A 417 15.52 -47.40 -21.14
N ARG A 418 16.72 -46.98 -20.72
CA ARG A 418 17.54 -47.70 -19.74
C ARG A 418 17.20 -47.23 -18.33
N CYS A 419 16.89 -48.17 -17.44
CA CYS A 419 16.52 -47.85 -16.06
C CYS A 419 17.65 -47.16 -15.29
N ASP A 420 18.90 -47.54 -15.58
CA ASP A 420 20.09 -47.00 -14.91
C ASP A 420 20.46 -45.57 -15.32
N THR A 421 19.82 -45.02 -16.37
CA THR A 421 19.92 -43.59 -16.69
C THR A 421 19.34 -42.72 -15.56
N CYS A 422 18.32 -43.22 -14.84
CA CYS A 422 17.61 -42.47 -13.81
C CYS A 422 17.74 -43.07 -12.41
N HIS A 423 17.87 -44.40 -12.31
CA HIS A 423 17.87 -45.15 -11.06
C HIS A 423 19.26 -45.71 -10.76
N ALA A 424 19.70 -45.58 -9.51
CA ALA A 424 20.92 -46.23 -9.05
C ALA A 424 20.68 -47.73 -8.85
N ASP A 425 21.69 -48.55 -9.18
CA ASP A 425 21.67 -49.98 -8.88
C ASP A 425 21.84 -50.22 -7.36
N THR A 426 20.75 -50.62 -6.71
CA THR A 426 20.74 -50.97 -5.28
C THR A 426 21.42 -52.31 -4.99
N HIS A 427 21.59 -53.16 -6.00
CA HIS A 427 22.27 -54.45 -5.87
C HIS A 427 23.79 -54.34 -5.96
N ARG A 428 24.32 -53.15 -6.29
CA ARG A 428 25.76 -52.86 -6.39
C ARG A 428 26.50 -53.89 -7.25
N GLY A 429 25.92 -54.25 -8.40
CA GLY A 429 26.54 -55.12 -9.39
C GLY A 429 26.39 -56.63 -9.16
N GLN A 430 25.69 -57.09 -8.10
CA GLN A 430 25.47 -58.52 -7.87
C GLN A 430 24.80 -59.25 -9.06
N PHE A 431 24.04 -58.52 -9.87
CA PHE A 431 23.36 -59.03 -11.07
C PHE A 431 23.86 -58.38 -12.38
N ALA A 432 25.04 -57.75 -12.37
CA ALA A 432 25.53 -56.94 -13.49
C ALA A 432 25.53 -57.69 -14.84
N ALA A 433 25.89 -58.98 -14.85
CA ALA A 433 25.89 -59.78 -16.07
C ALA A 433 24.48 -59.96 -16.66
N ARG A 434 23.49 -60.28 -15.82
CA ARG A 434 22.09 -60.47 -16.22
C ARG A 434 21.45 -59.14 -16.65
N VAL A 435 21.68 -58.08 -15.88
CA VAL A 435 21.22 -56.73 -16.21
C VAL A 435 21.84 -56.23 -17.51
N LYS A 436 23.11 -56.54 -17.78
CA LYS A 436 23.77 -56.20 -19.06
C LYS A 436 23.11 -56.90 -20.26
N GLN A 437 22.59 -58.10 -20.08
CA GLN A 437 21.99 -58.89 -21.16
C GLN A 437 20.51 -58.54 -21.42
N ALA A 438 19.70 -58.45 -20.35
CA ALA A 438 18.24 -58.35 -20.46
C ALA A 438 17.66 -57.10 -19.77
N GLY A 439 18.49 -56.29 -19.13
CA GLY A 439 18.07 -55.07 -18.42
C GLY A 439 17.41 -55.36 -17.06
N CYS A 440 17.08 -54.29 -16.34
CA CYS A 440 16.42 -54.40 -15.02
C CYS A 440 15.00 -54.97 -15.12
N ALA A 441 14.32 -54.74 -16.26
CA ALA A 441 12.95 -55.17 -16.50
C ALA A 441 12.80 -56.71 -16.67
N ASP A 442 13.92 -57.43 -16.80
CA ASP A 442 13.94 -58.89 -16.79
C ASP A 442 13.42 -59.44 -15.44
N CYS A 443 13.88 -58.83 -14.33
CA CYS A 443 13.41 -59.16 -12.99
C CYS A 443 12.32 -58.20 -12.50
N HIS A 444 12.45 -56.89 -12.69
CA HIS A 444 11.54 -55.92 -12.08
C HIS A 444 10.40 -55.51 -13.00
N ARG A 445 9.21 -55.25 -12.44
CA ARG A 445 8.06 -54.74 -13.21
C ARG A 445 7.99 -53.21 -13.17
N VAL A 446 7.69 -52.58 -14.31
CA VAL A 446 7.48 -51.12 -14.41
C VAL A 446 6.26 -50.65 -13.59
N ALA A 447 5.25 -51.51 -13.46
CA ALA A 447 4.09 -51.25 -12.60
C ALA A 447 4.46 -51.14 -11.11
N SER A 448 5.41 -51.95 -10.65
CA SER A 448 5.93 -51.91 -9.28
C SER A 448 7.30 -52.58 -9.23
N PHE A 449 8.33 -51.80 -8.93
CA PHE A 449 9.71 -52.29 -8.90
C PHE A 449 9.95 -53.30 -7.75
N ALA A 450 9.11 -53.27 -6.71
CA ALA A 450 9.14 -54.24 -5.62
C ALA A 450 8.62 -55.62 -6.05
N GLN A 451 7.84 -55.71 -7.13
CA GLN A 451 7.43 -56.98 -7.69
C GLN A 451 8.51 -57.50 -8.63
N VAL A 452 9.03 -58.69 -8.31
CA VAL A 452 10.06 -59.35 -9.10
C VAL A 452 9.54 -60.61 -9.79
N ASN A 453 9.94 -60.79 -11.04
CA ASN A 453 9.81 -62.01 -11.83
C ASN A 453 11.01 -62.92 -11.55
N PHE A 454 11.07 -63.51 -10.36
CA PHE A 454 12.15 -64.39 -9.96
C PHE A 454 11.60 -65.67 -9.35
N ASP A 455 11.94 -66.82 -9.95
CA ASP A 455 11.62 -68.12 -9.39
C ASP A 455 12.85 -68.66 -8.64
N HIS A 456 12.79 -68.64 -7.31
CA HIS A 456 13.92 -69.04 -6.46
C HIS A 456 14.34 -70.49 -6.68
N ASN A 457 13.39 -71.41 -6.93
CA ASN A 457 13.67 -72.83 -7.05
C ASN A 457 14.25 -73.20 -8.41
N ARG A 458 13.92 -72.42 -9.45
CA ARG A 458 14.46 -72.59 -10.80
C ARG A 458 15.77 -71.84 -11.00
N GLU A 459 15.92 -70.66 -10.41
CA GLU A 459 16.98 -69.70 -10.74
C GLU A 459 18.06 -69.57 -9.65
N SER A 460 17.94 -70.31 -8.54
CA SER A 460 18.96 -70.40 -7.51
C SER A 460 19.38 -71.84 -7.22
N SER A 461 20.53 -72.01 -6.58
CA SER A 461 21.04 -73.33 -6.19
C SER A 461 20.42 -73.88 -4.90
N PHE A 462 19.73 -73.04 -4.13
CA PHE A 462 19.08 -73.44 -2.88
C PHE A 462 17.57 -73.57 -3.08
N ARG A 463 17.05 -74.79 -2.96
CA ARG A 463 15.61 -75.05 -3.13
C ARG A 463 14.88 -74.76 -1.82
N LEU A 464 13.93 -73.82 -1.87
CA LEU A 464 13.00 -73.55 -0.79
C LEU A 464 12.04 -74.73 -0.68
N THR A 465 12.07 -75.40 0.47
CA THR A 465 11.20 -76.52 0.82
C THR A 465 10.66 -76.34 2.24
N GLY A 466 9.46 -76.86 2.50
CA GLY A 466 8.86 -76.82 3.83
C GLY A 466 8.64 -75.37 4.31
N ALA A 467 9.05 -75.05 5.53
CA ALA A 467 8.87 -73.72 6.11
C ALA A 467 9.56 -72.60 5.31
N HIS A 468 10.62 -72.91 4.55
CA HIS A 468 11.32 -71.93 3.73
C HIS A 468 10.52 -71.46 2.50
N GLU A 469 9.49 -72.20 2.06
CA GLU A 469 8.67 -71.81 0.89
C GLU A 469 7.92 -70.49 1.09
N ASN A 470 7.60 -70.16 2.34
CA ASN A 470 6.90 -68.93 2.71
C ASN A 470 7.84 -67.88 3.33
N ALA A 471 9.15 -68.09 3.29
CA ALA A 471 10.11 -67.14 3.84
C ALA A 471 10.18 -65.87 2.99
N ALA A 472 10.11 -64.71 3.64
CA ALA A 472 10.38 -63.44 2.96
C ALA A 472 11.87 -63.36 2.59
N CYS A 473 12.20 -62.74 1.45
CA CYS A 473 13.57 -62.65 0.96
C CYS A 473 14.57 -62.12 2.00
N ILE A 474 14.17 -61.09 2.76
CA ILE A 474 15.00 -60.46 3.81
C ILE A 474 15.31 -61.39 5.00
N GLY A 475 14.54 -62.48 5.16
CA GLY A 475 14.78 -63.49 6.19
C GLY A 475 16.06 -64.29 5.94
N CYS A 476 16.50 -64.40 4.70
CA CYS A 476 17.75 -65.06 4.32
C CYS A 476 18.78 -64.06 3.75
N HIS A 477 18.32 -63.08 2.98
CA HIS A 477 19.15 -62.08 2.32
C HIS A 477 19.27 -60.83 3.19
N GLY A 478 20.26 -60.84 4.09
CA GLY A 478 20.55 -59.72 4.99
C GLY A 478 21.37 -58.60 4.36
N VAL A 479 21.38 -57.45 5.03
CA VAL A 479 22.26 -56.32 4.73
C VAL A 479 23.65 -56.61 5.28
N ASP A 480 24.67 -56.51 4.43
CA ASP A 480 26.05 -56.70 4.86
C ASP A 480 26.66 -55.45 5.52
N LEU A 481 27.92 -55.55 5.94
CA LEU A 481 28.67 -54.43 6.54
C LEU A 481 28.82 -53.20 5.63
N SER A 482 28.61 -53.36 4.32
CA SER A 482 28.63 -52.25 3.35
C SER A 482 27.25 -51.60 3.14
N GLY A 483 26.23 -52.07 3.85
CA GLY A 483 24.86 -51.56 3.71
C GLY A 483 24.12 -52.12 2.50
N VAL A 484 24.60 -53.23 1.91
CA VAL A 484 24.03 -53.82 0.70
C VAL A 484 23.37 -55.15 1.03
N VAL A 485 22.13 -55.36 0.56
CA VAL A 485 21.45 -56.66 0.68
C VAL A 485 22.20 -57.70 -0.15
N ARG A 486 22.65 -58.80 0.48
CA ARG A 486 23.42 -59.86 -0.19
C ARG A 486 22.52 -61.00 -0.66
N TYR A 487 22.44 -61.11 -1.98
CA TYR A 487 21.76 -62.19 -2.70
C TYR A 487 22.75 -63.27 -3.16
N LYS A 488 24.00 -62.91 -3.49
CA LYS A 488 25.06 -63.86 -3.88
C LYS A 488 26.47 -63.32 -3.58
N PRO A 489 27.41 -64.18 -3.14
CA PRO A 489 27.20 -65.55 -2.66
C PRO A 489 26.62 -65.56 -1.24
N LEU A 490 25.78 -66.56 -0.94
CA LEU A 490 25.30 -66.85 0.40
C LEU A 490 25.55 -68.35 0.67
N PRO A 491 26.16 -68.74 1.80
CA PRO A 491 26.29 -70.14 2.16
C PRO A 491 24.91 -70.80 2.32
N ALA A 492 24.80 -72.07 1.92
CA ALA A 492 23.54 -72.80 1.85
C ALA A 492 23.40 -73.90 2.92
N ASP A 493 24.37 -74.02 3.83
CA ASP A 493 24.31 -74.94 4.94
C ASP A 493 23.46 -74.36 6.09
N CYS A 494 22.84 -75.25 6.88
CA CYS A 494 21.92 -74.86 7.94
C CYS A 494 22.59 -73.94 8.98
N ALA A 495 23.85 -74.21 9.33
CA ALA A 495 24.57 -73.50 10.39
C ALA A 495 24.97 -72.08 10.00
N SER A 496 25.11 -71.79 8.70
CA SER A 496 25.38 -70.45 8.19
C SER A 496 24.20 -69.47 8.35
N CYS A 497 22.98 -69.98 8.53
CA CYS A 497 21.78 -69.15 8.73
C CYS A 497 21.12 -69.36 10.09
N HIS A 498 21.21 -70.56 10.66
CA HIS A 498 20.61 -70.91 11.94
C HIS A 498 21.67 -71.23 12.99
N THR A 499 21.48 -70.70 14.20
CA THR A 499 22.35 -70.99 15.33
C THR A 499 22.18 -72.44 15.79
N ASP A 500 23.30 -73.15 15.96
CA ASP A 500 23.30 -74.48 16.57
C ASP A 500 23.10 -74.39 18.09
N VAL A 501 21.88 -74.71 18.54
CA VAL A 501 21.51 -74.75 19.97
C VAL A 501 22.11 -75.94 20.72
N HIS A 502 22.67 -76.93 20.01
CA HIS A 502 23.28 -78.12 20.61
C HIS A 502 24.73 -77.89 21.05
N ALA A 503 25.25 -76.67 20.87
CA ALA A 503 26.61 -76.30 21.25
C ALA A 503 27.67 -77.26 20.64
N ALA A 504 27.53 -77.59 19.35
CA ALA A 504 28.45 -78.43 18.59
C ALA A 504 28.60 -79.88 19.10
N GLN A 505 27.70 -80.38 19.95
CA GLN A 505 27.72 -81.79 20.41
C GLN A 505 27.67 -82.79 19.25
N PHE A 506 27.03 -82.41 18.13
CA PHE A 506 26.89 -83.26 16.94
C PHE A 506 27.81 -82.87 15.78
N ALA A 507 28.77 -81.96 16.01
CA ALA A 507 29.71 -81.57 14.98
C ALA A 507 30.64 -82.74 14.63
N ASP A 508 30.92 -82.92 13.35
CA ASP A 508 31.90 -83.89 12.88
C ASP A 508 33.31 -83.52 13.38
N ALA A 509 34.08 -84.52 13.82
CA ALA A 509 35.36 -84.28 14.48
C ALA A 509 36.41 -83.66 13.54
N ARG A 510 36.31 -83.90 12.22
CA ARG A 510 37.28 -83.44 11.22
C ARG A 510 36.90 -82.09 10.64
N THR A 511 35.64 -81.94 10.24
CA THR A 511 35.12 -80.73 9.57
C THR A 511 34.62 -79.68 10.55
N ARG A 512 34.33 -80.07 11.81
CA ARG A 512 33.70 -79.23 12.84
C ARG A 512 32.34 -78.65 12.40
N THR A 513 31.68 -79.28 11.43
CA THR A 513 30.35 -78.90 10.95
C THR A 513 29.29 -79.88 11.46
N THR A 514 28.07 -79.39 11.69
CA THR A 514 26.92 -80.20 12.11
C THR A 514 26.02 -80.46 10.91
N ASP A 515 25.82 -81.72 10.55
CA ASP A 515 24.83 -82.11 9.53
C ASP A 515 23.43 -82.15 10.15
N CYS A 516 22.78 -80.99 10.20
CA CYS A 516 21.45 -80.83 10.79
C CYS A 516 20.39 -81.69 10.07
N ALA A 517 20.54 -81.91 8.76
CA ALA A 517 19.58 -82.64 7.94
C ALA A 517 19.50 -84.14 8.30
N ARG A 518 20.48 -84.65 9.05
CA ARG A 518 20.45 -86.02 9.59
C ARG A 518 19.30 -86.24 10.58
N CYS A 519 18.88 -85.19 11.29
CA CYS A 519 17.89 -85.28 12.36
C CYS A 519 16.71 -84.32 12.18
N HIS A 520 16.89 -83.20 11.49
CA HIS A 520 15.86 -82.19 11.29
C HIS A 520 15.38 -82.15 9.84
N THR A 521 14.12 -81.76 9.66
CA THR A 521 13.54 -81.51 8.33
C THR A 521 13.29 -80.03 8.13
N THR A 522 13.16 -79.60 6.87
CA THR A 522 12.80 -78.22 6.55
C THR A 522 11.32 -77.91 6.80
N THR A 523 10.48 -78.90 7.05
CA THR A 523 9.03 -78.73 7.28
C THR A 523 8.72 -78.39 8.73
N ASP A 524 9.29 -79.15 9.67
CA ASP A 524 9.22 -78.89 11.10
C ASP A 524 10.59 -79.15 11.72
N TRP A 525 11.15 -78.10 12.34
CA TRP A 525 12.45 -78.18 12.99
C TRP A 525 12.36 -78.77 14.40
N LYS A 526 11.22 -78.61 15.08
CA LYS A 526 11.01 -79.15 16.43
C LYS A 526 10.77 -80.66 16.39
N GLY A 527 10.07 -81.13 15.36
CA GLY A 527 9.96 -82.55 15.03
C GLY A 527 11.29 -83.10 14.53
N THR A 528 11.93 -83.95 15.32
CA THR A 528 13.16 -84.65 14.94
C THR A 528 12.87 -86.03 14.35
N THR A 529 13.63 -86.44 13.35
CA THR A 529 13.64 -87.82 12.82
C THR A 529 14.54 -88.74 13.65
N PHE A 530 15.28 -88.19 14.62
CA PHE A 530 16.15 -88.94 15.51
C PHE A 530 15.38 -90.01 16.28
N LYS A 531 15.93 -91.22 16.29
CA LYS A 531 15.41 -92.35 17.06
C LYS A 531 16.54 -92.95 17.88
N HIS A 532 16.19 -93.46 19.06
CA HIS A 532 17.12 -94.25 19.87
C HIS A 532 17.22 -95.69 19.29
N TRP A 533 17.80 -95.82 18.11
CA TRP A 533 18.01 -97.10 17.41
C TRP A 533 19.16 -96.98 16.37
N PRO A 534 19.91 -98.05 16.04
CA PRO A 534 20.94 -98.00 15.00
C PRO A 534 20.40 -97.53 13.65
N PRO A 535 21.07 -96.60 12.94
CA PRO A 535 22.46 -96.16 13.13
C PRO A 535 22.63 -94.92 14.02
N PHE A 536 21.56 -94.38 14.63
CA PHE A 536 21.64 -93.14 15.41
C PHE A 536 22.28 -93.36 16.79
N THR A 537 21.82 -94.38 17.51
CA THR A 537 22.36 -94.81 18.80
C THR A 537 22.38 -96.34 18.89
N ASN A 538 23.23 -96.88 19.76
CA ASN A 538 23.18 -98.30 20.12
C ASN A 538 22.30 -98.57 21.36
N PHE A 539 21.87 -97.50 22.05
CA PHE A 539 20.96 -97.58 23.17
C PHE A 539 19.53 -97.52 22.65
N VAL A 540 18.81 -98.63 22.73
CA VAL A 540 17.42 -98.77 22.32
C VAL A 540 16.50 -98.46 23.49
N LEU A 541 15.53 -97.56 23.29
CA LEU A 541 14.48 -97.35 24.28
C LEU A 541 13.42 -98.44 24.12
N ASP A 542 13.40 -99.38 25.05
CA ASP A 542 12.44 -100.48 25.12
C ASP A 542 11.72 -100.55 26.48
N GLY A 543 10.55 -101.19 26.48
CA GLY A 543 9.78 -101.44 27.70
C GLY A 543 9.42 -100.14 28.44
N LYS A 544 9.82 -100.02 29.71
CA LYS A 544 9.50 -98.83 30.51
C LYS A 544 10.26 -97.57 30.08
N HIS A 545 11.35 -97.69 29.32
CA HIS A 545 12.12 -96.55 28.82
C HIS A 545 11.47 -95.85 27.62
N GLU A 546 10.54 -96.51 26.91
CA GLU A 546 9.82 -95.93 25.77
C GLU A 546 9.00 -94.70 26.15
N SER A 547 8.48 -94.65 27.38
CA SER A 547 7.63 -93.57 27.89
C SER A 547 8.38 -92.58 28.80
N VAL A 548 9.71 -92.68 28.91
CA VAL A 548 10.49 -91.76 29.74
C VAL A 548 10.70 -90.45 29.00
N GLU A 549 10.37 -89.34 29.66
CA GLU A 549 10.63 -88.00 29.14
C GLU A 549 12.12 -87.78 28.87
N CYS A 550 12.45 -87.21 27.71
CA CYS A 550 13.85 -87.02 27.26
C CYS A 550 14.71 -86.32 28.32
N ALA A 551 14.16 -85.34 29.05
CA ALA A 551 14.88 -84.56 30.05
C ALA A 551 15.34 -85.38 31.27
N ALA A 552 14.73 -86.55 31.53
CA ALA A 552 15.16 -87.44 32.59
C ALA A 552 16.54 -88.08 32.29
N CYS A 553 16.85 -88.26 31.01
CA CYS A 553 18.13 -88.80 30.54
C CYS A 553 19.07 -87.71 30.02
N HIS A 554 18.51 -86.68 29.39
CA HIS A 554 19.21 -85.56 28.76
C HIS A 554 18.98 -84.27 29.55
N PRO A 555 19.70 -84.04 30.66
CA PRO A 555 19.53 -82.84 31.46
C PRO A 555 20.10 -81.61 30.74
N GLU A 556 19.56 -80.45 31.08
CA GLU A 556 20.13 -79.17 30.68
C GLU A 556 21.40 -78.89 31.49
N VAL A 557 22.49 -78.59 30.80
CA VAL A 557 23.81 -78.33 31.38
C VAL A 557 24.34 -76.96 30.97
N ASN A 558 25.17 -76.37 31.81
CA ASN A 558 25.92 -75.16 31.47
C ASN A 558 27.15 -75.57 30.66
N VAL A 559 27.27 -75.01 29.46
CA VAL A 559 28.50 -75.08 28.65
C VAL A 559 29.29 -73.77 28.82
N GLY A 560 30.61 -73.83 28.62
CA GLY A 560 31.50 -72.68 28.85
C GLY A 560 31.02 -71.39 28.18
N GLY A 561 31.16 -70.26 28.88
CA GLY A 561 30.64 -68.95 28.42
C GLY A 561 29.23 -68.59 28.91
N GLY A 562 28.62 -69.41 29.78
CA GLY A 562 27.33 -69.11 30.42
C GLY A 562 26.09 -69.51 29.59
N ALA A 563 26.28 -70.23 28.49
CA ALA A 563 25.18 -70.77 27.69
C ALA A 563 24.66 -72.08 28.28
N ARG A 564 23.34 -72.29 28.24
CA ARG A 564 22.69 -73.53 28.65
C ARG A 564 22.30 -74.36 27.42
N THR A 565 22.56 -75.65 27.44
CA THR A 565 22.18 -76.59 26.36
C THR A 565 21.78 -77.93 26.95
N ILE A 566 21.00 -78.71 26.21
CA ILE A 566 20.66 -80.07 26.62
C ILE A 566 21.85 -81.00 26.33
N HIS A 567 22.27 -81.77 27.33
CA HIS A 567 23.37 -82.71 27.19
C HIS A 567 22.89 -84.00 26.51
N TYR A 568 23.23 -84.16 25.23
CA TYR A 568 22.79 -85.31 24.43
C TYR A 568 23.84 -86.41 24.29
N ARG A 569 25.14 -86.08 24.39
CA ARG A 569 26.23 -87.05 24.19
C ARG A 569 27.04 -87.27 25.45
N GLY A 570 27.50 -88.51 25.67
CA GLY A 570 28.36 -88.87 26.80
C GLY A 570 27.60 -89.28 28.06
N ILE A 571 26.29 -89.50 27.96
CA ILE A 571 25.47 -90.02 29.05
C ILE A 571 25.78 -91.51 29.26
N PRO A 572 25.85 -91.99 30.52
CA PRO A 572 26.02 -93.41 30.81
C PRO A 572 24.92 -94.27 30.17
N THR A 573 25.29 -95.39 29.55
CA THR A 573 24.34 -96.35 28.94
C THR A 573 24.14 -97.61 29.79
N THR A 574 24.76 -97.69 30.96
CA THR A 574 24.64 -98.82 31.88
C THR A 574 23.57 -98.55 32.94
N CYS A 575 22.89 -99.59 33.42
CA CYS A 575 21.82 -99.43 34.42
C CYS A 575 22.30 -98.69 35.67
N ALA A 576 23.52 -98.99 36.16
CA ALA A 576 24.12 -98.35 37.32
C ALA A 576 24.53 -96.88 37.08
N GLY A 577 24.65 -96.47 35.82
CA GLY A 577 24.95 -95.08 35.46
C GLY A 577 23.74 -94.15 35.53
N CYS A 578 22.52 -94.68 35.46
CA CYS A 578 21.28 -93.90 35.43
C CYS A 578 20.36 -94.18 36.63
N HIS A 579 20.36 -95.41 37.16
CA HIS A 579 19.52 -95.79 38.30
C HIS A 579 20.32 -95.84 39.59
N PHE A 580 19.72 -95.33 40.66
CA PHE A 580 20.21 -95.60 42.00
C PHE A 580 20.14 -97.10 42.27
N ASP A 581 21.26 -97.70 42.65
CA ASP A 581 21.28 -99.08 43.11
C ASP A 581 20.58 -99.17 44.47
N VAL A 582 19.29 -99.49 44.43
CA VAL A 582 18.45 -99.70 45.63
C VAL A 582 18.98 -100.81 46.54
N HIS A 583 19.85 -101.68 46.02
CA HIS A 583 20.49 -102.75 46.77
C HIS A 583 21.76 -102.30 47.49
N ARG A 584 22.18 -101.03 47.35
CA ARG A 584 23.36 -100.43 48.01
C ARG A 584 24.63 -101.29 47.86
N GLY A 585 24.83 -101.87 46.68
CA GLY A 585 25.98 -102.72 46.40
C GLY A 585 25.91 -104.14 46.95
N ALA A 586 24.76 -104.60 47.49
CA ALA A 586 24.58 -105.95 48.00
C ALA A 586 24.88 -107.06 46.96
N PHE A 587 24.85 -106.72 45.67
CA PHE A 587 25.17 -107.63 44.57
C PHE A 587 26.50 -107.32 43.86
N ARG A 588 27.34 -106.38 44.37
CA ARG A 588 28.68 -106.14 43.82
C ARG A 588 29.55 -107.38 44.06
N GLY A 589 29.74 -108.18 43.01
CA GLY A 589 30.49 -109.45 43.05
C GLY A 589 29.68 -110.68 42.61
N PHE A 590 28.35 -110.57 42.47
CA PHE A 590 27.54 -111.59 41.81
C PHE A 590 27.74 -111.51 40.29
N THR A 591 28.83 -112.13 39.81
CA THR A 591 28.99 -112.47 38.39
C THR A 591 28.28 -113.79 38.12
N GLY A 592 26.97 -113.81 38.38
CA GLY A 592 26.08 -114.89 37.94
C GLY A 592 25.66 -114.61 36.51
N GLY A 593 26.19 -115.39 35.58
CA GLY A 593 26.00 -115.22 34.14
C GLY A 593 24.53 -115.10 33.75
N PHE A 594 24.18 -113.92 33.25
CA PHE A 594 23.23 -113.77 32.17
C PHE A 594 23.97 -113.05 31.04
N THR A 595 24.29 -113.81 30.01
CA THR A 595 24.71 -113.33 28.69
C THR A 595 23.53 -113.44 27.74
N PRO A 596 23.50 -112.58 26.71
CA PRO A 596 22.97 -111.23 26.66
C PRO A 596 21.43 -111.18 26.58
#